data_AF-A0A9D6RNW8-F1
#
_entry.id   AF-A0A9D6RNW8-F1
#
_cell.length_a   1.000
_cell.length_b   1.000
_cell.length_c   1.000
_cell.angle_alpha   90.00
_cell.angle_beta   90.00
_cell.angle_gamma   90.00
#
_symmetry.space_group_name_H-M   'P 1'
#
loop_
_entity.id
_entity.type
_entity.pdbx_description
1 polymer ?
#
loop_
_entity_poly.entity_id
_entity_poly.type
_entity_poly.pdbx_seq_one_letter_code
_entity_poly.pdbx_strand_id
1 'polypeptide(L)'
;MSRSAPRSLALHHRLEPPAPPGPATAATPEDRVSLSLISSRPDPARRNVVEQLARLDNIGPEARESITRDLSVLPLHILELLRQDGLMVVGVDPGQTVADTPWIARKTPLQAQLDLARAGNLLEELRERVVARTAVTGLEDDFLKAMADYRIDDVLQEELQAELSSQGLDLQIQLLPEPIPLATLAESHGTWDPSQLDRWAADLVAVNRGGVRLQDGMVIPSRRLVLLPYAYHQGHPVSEAVLKEARSRTYETIEEALGIHEWRQRLVMLAATHVADPAPEVGHYRLALHEVGHAIDHALERELGPSHRSTIDAFFQEDQKLLRQGTNRFLTDRAQLNAREYFAEAVEAFFTVALGDEHDAYKPDNHRRALQERRPQLFAYLERVFTPGGK
;
A
#
# COMPACT_ATOMS: atom_id res chain seq x y z
N MET A 1 0.65 -30.62 -19.80
CA MET A 1 1.66 -29.80 -19.10
C MET A 1 1.03 -29.25 -17.83
N SER A 2 1.12 -30.00 -16.73
CA SER A 2 0.56 -29.62 -15.43
C SER A 2 1.46 -28.60 -14.75
N ARG A 3 0.90 -27.44 -14.40
CA ARG A 3 1.55 -26.47 -13.52
C ARG A 3 1.17 -26.80 -12.08
N SER A 4 2.15 -27.26 -11.30
CA SER A 4 2.02 -27.44 -9.86
C SER A 4 1.97 -26.08 -9.17
N ALA A 5 0.97 -25.87 -8.32
CA ALA A 5 0.87 -24.74 -7.41
C ALA A 5 1.94 -24.85 -6.29
N PRO A 6 2.43 -23.72 -5.75
CA PRO A 6 3.35 -23.73 -4.63
C PRO A 6 2.63 -24.18 -3.35
N ARG A 7 3.24 -25.14 -2.63
CA ARG A 7 2.80 -25.58 -1.31
C ARG A 7 3.10 -24.48 -0.29
N SER A 8 2.06 -23.87 0.27
CA SER A 8 2.16 -23.05 1.48
C SER A 8 2.48 -23.95 2.68
N LEU A 9 3.57 -23.65 3.37
CA LEU A 9 3.96 -24.28 4.64
C LEU A 9 3.22 -23.56 5.77
N ALA A 10 1.96 -23.92 5.99
CA ALA A 10 1.26 -23.56 7.23
C ALA A 10 1.83 -24.42 8.38
N LEU A 11 2.72 -23.81 9.17
CA LEU A 11 3.20 -24.37 10.43
C LEU A 11 2.08 -24.27 11.48
N HIS A 12 1.23 -25.30 11.55
CA HIS A 12 0.31 -25.48 12.66
C HIS A 12 1.08 -25.96 13.90
N HIS A 13 1.64 -25.04 14.68
CA HIS A 13 2.04 -25.32 16.04
C HIS A 13 0.78 -25.42 16.92
N ARG A 14 0.46 -26.63 17.40
CA ARG A 14 -0.44 -26.81 18.54
C ARG A 14 0.23 -26.20 19.77
N LEU A 15 -0.24 -25.06 20.24
CA LEU A 15 0.14 -24.47 21.52
C LEU A 15 -0.53 -25.29 22.64
N GLU A 16 0.28 -25.82 23.56
CA GLU A 16 -0.22 -26.30 24.85
C GLU A 16 -0.72 -25.11 25.68
N PRO A 17 -1.73 -25.29 26.55
CA PRO A 17 -2.23 -24.20 27.38
C PRO A 17 -1.14 -23.67 28.33
N PRO A 18 -1.00 -22.35 28.50
CA PRO A 18 0.05 -21.76 29.33
C PRO A 18 -0.12 -22.15 30.80
N ALA A 19 1.01 -22.30 31.49
CA ALA A 19 1.08 -22.46 32.93
C ALA A 19 0.48 -21.23 33.63
N PRO A 20 -0.11 -21.39 34.84
CA PRO A 20 -0.74 -20.29 35.55
C PRO A 20 0.26 -19.18 35.93
N PRO A 21 -0.22 -17.93 36.05
CA PRO A 21 0.59 -16.76 36.30
C PRO A 21 1.58 -16.84 37.45
N GLY A 22 2.79 -16.38 37.21
CA GLY A 22 3.77 -16.09 38.26
C GLY A 22 3.46 -14.74 38.93
N PRO A 23 3.89 -14.50 40.18
CA PRO A 23 3.67 -13.20 40.83
C PRO A 23 4.39 -12.08 40.07
N ALA A 24 3.63 -11.07 39.63
CA ALA A 24 4.12 -9.89 38.92
C ALA A 24 5.24 -9.18 39.70
N THR A 25 6.39 -9.01 39.04
CA THR A 25 7.52 -8.24 39.60
C THR A 25 7.25 -6.74 39.40
N ALA A 26 7.44 -5.94 40.45
CA ALA A 26 7.20 -4.51 40.41
C ALA A 26 8.16 -3.80 39.44
N ALA A 27 7.62 -2.95 38.56
CA ALA A 27 8.39 -2.14 37.62
C ALA A 27 9.48 -1.32 38.33
N THR A 28 10.66 -1.27 37.72
CA THR A 28 11.83 -0.62 38.31
C THR A 28 11.77 0.91 38.15
N PRO A 29 12.51 1.69 38.96
CA PRO A 29 12.56 3.15 38.81
C PRO A 29 13.06 3.63 37.44
N GLU A 30 13.83 2.83 36.71
CA GLU A 30 14.31 3.13 35.35
C GLU A 30 13.17 3.06 34.31
N ASP A 31 12.17 2.19 34.53
CA ASP A 31 10.96 2.13 33.70
C ASP A 31 10.11 3.40 33.80
N ARG A 32 10.21 4.15 34.92
CA ARG A 32 9.48 5.40 35.15
C ARG A 32 10.05 6.59 34.38
N VAL A 33 11.34 6.58 34.01
CA VAL A 33 11.95 7.66 33.23
C VAL A 33 11.56 7.54 31.75
N SER A 34 11.41 6.32 31.23
CA SER A 34 10.93 6.09 29.84
C SER A 34 9.45 6.47 29.66
N LEU A 35 8.61 6.32 30.68
CA LEU A 35 7.21 6.76 30.66
C LEU A 35 7.05 8.29 30.74
N SER A 36 8.06 9.03 31.18
CA SER A 36 8.00 10.51 31.26
C SER A 36 8.05 11.23 29.90
N LEU A 37 8.43 10.51 28.82
CA LEU A 37 8.28 10.97 27.43
C LEU A 37 6.83 10.84 26.91
N ILE A 38 5.97 10.14 27.65
CA ILE A 38 4.54 10.04 27.39
C ILE A 38 3.85 11.11 28.26
N SER A 39 4.00 12.37 27.87
CA SER A 39 3.21 13.47 28.45
C SER A 39 1.73 13.09 28.43
N SER A 40 1.06 13.22 29.58
CA SER A 40 -0.37 12.89 29.77
C SER A 40 -1.33 13.75 28.94
N ARG A 41 -0.81 14.74 28.20
CA ARG A 41 -1.51 15.39 27.09
C ARG A 41 -0.65 15.28 25.83
N PRO A 42 -1.17 14.66 24.74
CA PRO A 42 -0.46 14.63 23.48
C PRO A 42 -0.29 16.06 22.96
N ASP A 43 0.93 16.38 22.56
CA ASP A 43 1.26 17.62 21.85
C ASP A 43 0.30 17.79 20.66
N PRO A 44 -0.45 18.91 20.56
CA PRO A 44 -1.37 19.16 19.46
C PRO A 44 -0.73 19.02 18.07
N ALA A 45 0.56 19.38 17.93
CA ALA A 45 1.29 19.24 16.67
C ALA A 45 1.44 17.76 16.31
N ARG A 46 1.86 16.93 17.26
CA ARG A 46 1.98 15.47 17.07
C ARG A 46 0.65 14.83 16.71
N ARG A 47 -0.41 15.17 17.44
CA ARG A 47 -1.76 14.65 17.17
C ARG A 47 -2.20 14.96 15.75
N ASN A 48 -2.00 16.20 15.30
CA ASN A 48 -2.35 16.61 13.95
C ASN A 48 -1.57 15.81 12.89
N VAL A 49 -0.26 15.59 13.08
CA VAL A 49 0.53 14.79 12.14
C VAL A 49 0.08 13.32 12.11
N VAL A 50 -0.20 12.71 13.27
CA VAL A 50 -0.74 11.34 13.35
C VAL A 50 -2.09 11.23 12.65
N GLU A 51 -3.00 12.19 12.87
CA GLU A 51 -4.29 12.25 12.18
C GLU A 51 -4.13 12.46 10.66
N GLN A 52 -3.05 13.07 10.18
CA GLN A 52 -2.76 13.19 8.75
C GLN A 52 -2.19 11.90 8.16
N LEU A 53 -1.33 11.18 8.89
CA LEU A 53 -0.73 9.92 8.49
C LEU A 53 -1.71 8.75 8.54
N ALA A 54 -2.59 8.73 9.54
CA ALA A 54 -3.47 7.60 9.81
C ALA A 54 -4.91 7.93 9.40
N ARG A 55 -5.41 7.25 8.38
CA ARG A 55 -6.82 7.37 7.95
C ARG A 55 -7.56 6.13 8.42
N LEU A 56 -8.12 6.22 9.61
CA LEU A 56 -8.67 5.10 10.36
C LEU A 56 -10.20 5.20 10.52
N ASP A 57 -10.84 5.95 9.62
CA ASP A 57 -12.26 6.25 9.68
C ASP A 57 -13.13 5.00 9.46
N ASN A 58 -12.57 3.99 8.79
CA ASN A 58 -13.25 2.74 8.39
C ASN A 58 -13.09 1.57 9.37
N ILE A 59 -12.36 1.76 10.48
CA ILE A 59 -12.17 0.74 11.53
C ILE A 59 -12.78 1.16 12.87
N GLY A 60 -13.02 0.17 13.73
CA GLY A 60 -13.55 0.35 15.09
C GLY A 60 -12.71 1.25 16.00
N PRO A 61 -13.31 1.85 17.05
CA PRO A 61 -12.65 2.83 17.92
C PRO A 61 -11.44 2.26 18.67
N GLU A 62 -11.51 1.00 19.13
CA GLU A 62 -10.41 0.35 19.87
C GLU A 62 -9.14 0.21 19.00
N ALA A 63 -9.29 -0.33 17.79
CA ALA A 63 -8.20 -0.46 16.82
C ALA A 63 -7.63 0.92 16.43
N ARG A 64 -8.52 1.91 16.23
CA ARG A 64 -8.12 3.30 15.95
C ARG A 64 -7.29 3.90 17.08
N GLU A 65 -7.75 3.76 18.32
CA GLU A 65 -7.05 4.27 19.50
C GLU A 65 -5.69 3.61 19.67
N SER A 66 -5.60 2.31 19.42
CA SER A 66 -4.34 1.56 19.50
C SER A 66 -3.33 2.02 18.45
N ILE A 67 -3.71 2.07 17.16
CA ILE A 67 -2.83 2.61 16.10
C ILE A 67 -2.42 4.05 16.42
N THR A 68 -3.35 4.89 16.88
CA THR A 68 -3.04 6.28 17.24
C THR A 68 -2.03 6.36 18.38
N ARG A 69 -2.16 5.50 19.40
CA ARG A 69 -1.23 5.38 20.53
C ARG A 69 0.16 4.94 20.06
N ASP A 70 0.22 3.94 19.18
CA ASP A 70 1.44 3.44 18.55
C ASP A 70 2.16 4.54 17.76
N LEU A 71 1.48 5.20 16.83
CA LEU A 71 2.10 6.27 16.06
C LEU A 71 2.51 7.46 16.95
N SER A 72 1.78 7.71 18.04
CA SER A 72 2.06 8.82 18.95
C SER A 72 3.33 8.62 19.79
N VAL A 73 3.92 7.43 19.87
CA VAL A 73 5.22 7.28 20.56
C VAL A 73 6.41 7.66 19.69
N LEU A 74 6.22 7.75 18.37
CA LEU A 74 7.27 8.19 17.45
C LEU A 74 7.65 9.68 17.68
N PRO A 75 8.94 10.04 17.55
CA PRO A 75 9.36 11.43 17.59
C PRO A 75 8.71 12.26 16.49
N LEU A 76 8.41 13.54 16.79
CA LEU A 76 7.71 14.43 15.85
C LEU A 76 8.46 14.59 14.52
N HIS A 77 9.80 14.70 14.52
CA HIS A 77 10.57 14.85 13.28
C HIS A 77 10.49 13.61 12.38
N ILE A 78 10.33 12.41 12.96
CA ILE A 78 10.12 11.18 12.20
C ILE A 78 8.72 11.17 11.60
N LEU A 79 7.70 11.52 12.39
CA LEU A 79 6.33 11.63 11.90
C LEU A 79 6.23 12.67 10.75
N GLU A 80 6.92 13.80 10.89
CA GLU A 80 7.00 14.81 9.83
C GLU A 80 7.73 14.31 8.59
N LEU A 81 8.83 13.58 8.75
CA LEU A 81 9.54 12.93 7.65
C LEU A 81 8.62 11.97 6.89
N LEU A 82 7.95 11.06 7.60
CA LEU A 82 7.00 10.12 6.99
C LEU A 82 5.84 10.84 6.29
N ARG A 83 5.36 11.94 6.88
CA ARG A 83 4.29 12.76 6.28
C ARG A 83 4.75 13.46 5.00
N GLN A 84 5.97 14.01 5.00
CA GLN A 84 6.57 14.62 3.80
C GLN A 84 6.78 13.57 2.70
N ASP A 85 7.03 12.32 3.08
CA ASP A 85 7.16 11.19 2.16
C ASP A 85 5.82 10.72 1.59
N GLY A 86 4.71 11.27 2.09
CA GLY A 86 3.36 10.87 1.73
C GLY A 86 2.96 9.53 2.30
N LEU A 87 3.59 9.06 3.39
CA LEU A 87 3.19 7.82 4.07
C LEU A 87 1.75 7.95 4.55
N MET A 88 1.01 6.87 4.36
CA MET A 88 -0.34 6.71 4.86
C MET A 88 -0.52 5.35 5.53
N VAL A 89 -1.19 5.35 6.67
CA VAL A 89 -1.54 4.17 7.44
C VAL A 89 -3.06 4.00 7.37
N VAL A 90 -3.50 2.82 6.94
CA VAL A 90 -4.91 2.44 6.90
C VAL A 90 -5.14 1.17 7.70
N GLY A 91 -6.28 1.14 8.39
CA GLY A 91 -6.83 -0.10 8.93
C GLY A 91 -7.82 -0.70 7.94
N VAL A 92 -8.02 -2.00 7.99
CA VAL A 92 -9.04 -2.73 7.23
C VAL A 92 -9.80 -3.63 8.20
N ASP A 93 -11.13 -3.53 8.23
CA ASP A 93 -11.99 -4.41 9.05
C ASP A 93 -12.32 -5.72 8.30
N PRO A 94 -12.74 -6.79 9.01
CA PRO A 94 -13.19 -8.04 8.38
C PRO A 94 -14.23 -7.81 7.27
N GLY A 95 -14.01 -8.43 6.12
CA GLY A 95 -14.86 -8.29 4.93
C GLY A 95 -14.67 -7.01 4.12
N GLN A 96 -13.75 -6.11 4.52
CA GLN A 96 -13.35 -4.95 3.73
C GLN A 96 -12.13 -5.26 2.85
N THR A 97 -11.89 -4.35 1.91
CA THR A 97 -10.69 -4.26 1.09
C THR A 97 -10.03 -2.90 1.30
N VAL A 98 -8.80 -2.72 0.80
CA VAL A 98 -8.16 -1.39 0.78
C VAL A 98 -8.99 -0.38 -0.02
N ALA A 99 -9.80 -0.84 -0.97
CA ALA A 99 -10.69 0.04 -1.72
C ALA A 99 -11.83 0.63 -0.87
N ASP A 100 -12.11 0.08 0.30
CA ASP A 100 -13.11 0.63 1.22
C ASP A 100 -12.51 1.70 2.14
N THR A 101 -11.19 1.89 2.08
CA THR A 101 -10.45 2.90 2.84
C THR A 101 -10.38 4.22 2.06
N PRO A 102 -10.20 5.36 2.75
CA PRO A 102 -10.05 6.66 2.10
C PRO A 102 -8.72 6.82 1.33
N TRP A 103 -7.85 5.82 1.29
CA TRP A 103 -6.47 5.96 0.84
C TRP A 103 -6.23 5.67 -0.65
N ILE A 104 -7.20 5.12 -1.40
CA ILE A 104 -6.97 4.85 -2.83
C ILE A 104 -6.40 6.10 -3.52
N ALA A 105 -5.24 5.95 -4.18
CA ALA A 105 -4.58 7.06 -4.86
C ALA A 105 -5.52 7.66 -5.92
N ARG A 106 -5.99 8.88 -5.67
CA ARG A 106 -6.96 9.61 -6.50
C ARG A 106 -6.28 10.67 -7.34
N LYS A 107 -6.81 10.92 -8.52
CA LYS A 107 -6.47 12.11 -9.31
C LYS A 107 -7.39 13.27 -8.91
N THR A 108 -6.87 14.49 -8.96
CA THR A 108 -7.74 15.66 -8.89
C THR A 108 -8.61 15.72 -10.15
N PRO A 109 -9.82 16.29 -10.10
CA PRO A 109 -10.65 16.50 -11.28
C PRO A 109 -9.91 17.19 -12.43
N LEU A 110 -9.09 18.21 -12.13
CA LEU A 110 -8.29 18.93 -13.12
C LEU A 110 -7.21 18.04 -13.74
N GLN A 111 -6.48 17.27 -12.92
CA GLN A 111 -5.46 16.36 -13.43
C GLN A 111 -6.07 15.29 -14.33
N ALA A 112 -7.19 14.69 -13.94
CA ALA A 112 -7.91 13.74 -14.76
C ALA A 112 -8.33 14.35 -16.10
N GLN A 113 -8.87 15.58 -16.12
CA GLN A 113 -9.24 16.27 -17.36
C GLN A 113 -8.04 16.53 -18.28
N LEU A 114 -6.90 16.96 -17.71
CA LEU A 114 -5.67 17.16 -18.47
C LEU A 114 -5.12 15.84 -19.03
N ASP A 115 -5.18 14.76 -18.25
CA ASP A 115 -4.78 13.42 -18.68
C ASP A 115 -5.66 12.93 -19.85
N LEU A 116 -6.99 13.06 -19.73
CA LEU A 116 -7.94 12.70 -20.79
C LEU A 116 -7.74 13.53 -22.06
N ALA A 117 -7.51 14.85 -21.94
CA ALA A 117 -7.26 15.71 -23.09
C ALA A 117 -5.97 15.31 -23.82
N ARG A 118 -4.90 15.01 -23.08
CA ARG A 118 -3.63 14.53 -23.65
C ARG A 118 -3.82 13.19 -24.35
N ALA A 119 -4.47 12.24 -23.69
CA ALA A 119 -4.71 10.91 -24.23
C ALA A 119 -5.58 10.94 -25.49
N GLY A 120 -6.61 11.80 -25.53
CA GLY A 120 -7.44 11.99 -26.72
C GLY A 120 -6.65 12.55 -27.91
N ASN A 121 -5.74 13.51 -27.67
CA ASN A 121 -4.86 14.01 -28.73
C ASN A 121 -3.93 12.92 -29.26
N LEU A 122 -3.34 12.10 -28.38
CA LEU A 122 -2.49 10.97 -28.77
C LEU A 122 -3.26 9.96 -29.61
N LEU A 123 -4.51 9.65 -29.22
CA LEU A 123 -5.37 8.74 -29.96
C LEU A 123 -5.66 9.26 -31.38
N GLU A 124 -5.98 10.54 -31.55
CA GLU A 124 -6.19 11.14 -32.88
C GLU A 124 -4.91 11.09 -33.73
N GLU A 125 -3.78 11.57 -33.20
CA GLU A 125 -2.50 11.61 -33.91
C GLU A 125 -2.02 10.22 -34.32
N LEU A 126 -2.16 9.21 -33.43
CA LEU A 126 -1.81 7.83 -33.75
C LEU A 126 -2.77 7.24 -34.78
N ARG A 127 -4.07 7.50 -34.65
CA ARG A 127 -5.07 7.00 -35.61
C ARG A 127 -4.75 7.48 -37.03
N GLU A 128 -4.47 8.77 -37.20
CA GLU A 128 -4.10 9.32 -38.51
C GLU A 128 -2.83 8.66 -39.07
N ARG A 129 -1.79 8.50 -38.25
CA ARG A 129 -0.52 7.87 -38.64
C ARG A 129 -0.70 6.39 -39.02
N VAL A 130 -1.40 5.62 -38.20
CA VAL A 130 -1.62 4.19 -38.42
C VAL A 130 -2.50 3.96 -39.66
N VAL A 131 -3.57 4.74 -39.83
CA VAL A 131 -4.41 4.68 -41.04
C VAL A 131 -3.59 5.02 -42.27
N ALA A 132 -2.82 6.12 -42.27
CA ALA A 132 -2.00 6.50 -43.43
C ALA A 132 -0.97 5.42 -43.83
N ARG A 133 -0.40 4.70 -42.85
CA ARG A 133 0.59 3.65 -43.08
C ARG A 133 -0.02 2.29 -43.47
N THR A 134 -1.23 2.00 -43.01
CA THR A 134 -1.84 0.66 -43.08
C THR A 134 -3.00 0.58 -44.08
N ALA A 135 -3.56 1.72 -44.49
CA ALA A 135 -4.62 1.77 -45.47
C ALA A 135 -4.15 1.20 -46.81
N VAL A 136 -4.82 0.13 -47.26
CA VAL A 136 -4.65 -0.42 -48.59
C VAL A 136 -5.68 0.28 -49.50
N THR A 137 -5.20 1.15 -50.38
CA THR A 137 -6.08 1.81 -51.37
C THR A 137 -6.51 0.83 -52.46
N GLY A 138 -7.77 0.90 -52.91
CA GLY A 138 -8.27 0.11 -54.03
C GLY A 138 -8.82 -1.27 -53.68
N LEU A 139 -9.11 -1.54 -52.41
CA LEU A 139 -9.88 -2.72 -52.02
C LEU A 139 -11.36 -2.52 -52.39
N GLU A 140 -11.85 -3.22 -53.40
CA GLU A 140 -13.28 -3.24 -53.73
C GLU A 140 -14.05 -4.25 -52.85
N ASP A 141 -13.36 -5.31 -52.41
CA ASP A 141 -13.91 -6.40 -51.60
C ASP A 141 -14.12 -6.01 -50.14
N ASP A 142 -15.35 -6.17 -49.64
CA ASP A 142 -15.74 -5.76 -48.29
C ASP A 142 -15.11 -6.63 -47.19
N PHE A 143 -14.77 -7.89 -47.47
CA PHE A 143 -14.04 -8.74 -46.52
C PHE A 143 -12.59 -8.25 -46.36
N LEU A 144 -11.93 -7.87 -47.46
CA LEU A 144 -10.58 -7.31 -47.41
C LEU A 144 -10.54 -5.95 -46.69
N LYS A 145 -11.57 -5.11 -46.87
CA LYS A 145 -11.71 -3.85 -46.11
C LYS A 145 -11.85 -4.12 -44.62
N ALA A 146 -12.73 -5.04 -44.23
CA ALA A 146 -12.91 -5.42 -42.84
C ALA A 146 -11.59 -5.90 -42.23
N MET A 147 -10.88 -6.83 -42.90
CA MET A 147 -9.57 -7.33 -42.45
C MET A 147 -8.53 -6.22 -42.28
N ALA A 148 -8.52 -5.23 -43.18
CA ALA A 148 -7.63 -4.07 -43.06
C ALA A 148 -7.98 -3.20 -41.84
N ASP A 149 -9.27 -2.98 -41.56
CA ASP A 149 -9.70 -2.25 -40.38
C ASP A 149 -9.37 -2.98 -39.07
N TYR A 150 -9.52 -4.32 -39.03
CA TYR A 150 -9.07 -5.14 -37.89
C TYR A 150 -7.59 -4.93 -37.62
N ARG A 151 -6.75 -4.98 -38.67
CA ARG A 151 -5.31 -4.78 -38.53
C ARG A 151 -4.95 -3.37 -38.08
N ILE A 152 -5.68 -2.35 -38.54
CA ILE A 152 -5.48 -0.97 -38.09
C ILE A 152 -5.76 -0.87 -36.58
N ASP A 153 -6.87 -1.44 -36.12
CA ASP A 153 -7.26 -1.37 -34.71
C ASP A 153 -6.26 -2.11 -33.80
N ASP A 154 -5.72 -3.26 -34.23
CA ASP A 154 -4.69 -4.01 -33.48
C ASP A 154 -3.38 -3.21 -33.36
N VAL A 155 -2.89 -2.64 -34.47
CA VAL A 155 -1.67 -1.81 -34.48
C VAL A 155 -1.87 -0.54 -33.66
N LEU A 156 -3.06 0.08 -33.75
CA LEU A 156 -3.38 1.28 -32.97
C LEU A 156 -3.44 0.96 -31.47
N GLN A 157 -3.97 -0.20 -31.08
CA GLN A 157 -3.99 -0.62 -29.68
C GLN A 157 -2.58 -0.75 -29.11
N GLU A 158 -1.69 -1.45 -29.81
CA GLU A 158 -0.31 -1.65 -29.36
C GLU A 158 0.46 -0.33 -29.24
N GLU A 159 0.41 0.53 -30.28
CA GLU A 159 1.12 1.81 -30.27
C GLU A 159 0.54 2.79 -29.24
N LEU A 160 -0.80 2.85 -29.10
CA LEU A 160 -1.44 3.71 -28.12
C LEU A 160 -1.10 3.27 -26.69
N GLN A 161 -1.11 1.96 -26.41
CA GLN A 161 -0.74 1.47 -25.07
C GLN A 161 0.69 1.85 -24.71
N ALA A 162 1.63 1.72 -25.65
CA ALA A 162 3.03 2.09 -25.43
C ALA A 162 3.19 3.60 -25.16
N GLU A 163 2.53 4.45 -25.94
CA GLU A 163 2.57 5.91 -25.79
C GLU A 163 1.93 6.36 -24.47
N LEU A 164 0.76 5.82 -24.11
CA LEU A 164 0.10 6.09 -22.83
C LEU A 164 1.01 5.74 -21.65
N SER A 165 1.62 4.55 -21.66
CA SER A 165 2.54 4.11 -20.61
C SER A 165 3.79 4.99 -20.54
N SER A 166 4.35 5.41 -21.68
CA SER A 166 5.53 6.30 -21.70
C SER A 166 5.27 7.68 -21.09
N GLN A 167 4.01 8.13 -21.11
CA GLN A 167 3.57 9.41 -20.57
C GLN A 167 2.96 9.31 -19.16
N GLY A 168 2.93 8.11 -18.57
CA GLY A 168 2.31 7.87 -17.27
C GLY A 168 0.79 8.08 -17.26
N LEU A 169 0.14 7.83 -18.40
CA LEU A 169 -1.31 7.93 -18.57
C LEU A 169 -1.93 6.54 -18.36
N ASP A 170 -2.40 6.26 -17.15
CA ASP A 170 -2.97 4.95 -16.78
C ASP A 170 -4.44 4.79 -17.23
N LEU A 171 -4.73 5.06 -18.50
CA LEU A 171 -6.03 4.84 -19.13
C LEU A 171 -6.07 3.47 -19.78
N GLN A 172 -7.26 2.87 -19.85
CA GLN A 172 -7.43 1.56 -20.47
C GLN A 172 -7.94 1.65 -21.90
N ILE A 173 -7.47 0.72 -22.73
CA ILE A 173 -7.95 0.53 -24.09
C ILE A 173 -8.80 -0.73 -24.12
N GLN A 174 -10.01 -0.62 -24.67
CA GLN A 174 -10.91 -1.76 -24.86
C GLN A 174 -11.31 -1.90 -26.33
N LEU A 175 -11.36 -3.15 -26.81
CA LEU A 175 -11.90 -3.48 -28.12
C LEU A 175 -13.38 -3.86 -27.99
N LEU A 176 -14.27 -3.02 -28.53
CA LEU A 176 -15.71 -3.18 -28.56
C LEU A 176 -16.16 -3.51 -30.00
N PRO A 177 -16.41 -4.79 -30.35
CA PRO A 177 -16.82 -5.17 -31.70
C PRO A 177 -18.26 -4.72 -32.04
N GLU A 178 -19.08 -4.48 -31.02
CA GLU A 178 -20.50 -4.16 -31.14
C GLU A 178 -20.90 -3.10 -30.10
N PRO A 179 -22.02 -2.39 -30.29
CA PRO A 179 -22.56 -1.51 -29.28
C PRO A 179 -22.82 -2.21 -27.94
N ILE A 180 -22.47 -1.56 -26.83
CA ILE A 180 -22.65 -2.10 -25.47
C ILE A 180 -23.43 -1.10 -24.60
N PRO A 181 -24.29 -1.53 -23.66
CA PRO A 181 -24.90 -0.61 -22.71
C PRO A 181 -23.83 0.16 -21.91
N LEU A 182 -24.01 1.47 -21.78
CA LEU A 182 -23.08 2.37 -21.08
C LEU A 182 -22.84 1.92 -19.63
N ALA A 183 -23.91 1.54 -18.92
CA ALA A 183 -23.82 1.03 -17.56
C ALA A 183 -22.96 -0.23 -17.47
N THR A 184 -23.14 -1.18 -18.39
CA THR A 184 -22.34 -2.41 -18.43
C THR A 184 -20.86 -2.12 -18.68
N LEU A 185 -20.54 -1.19 -19.58
CA LEU A 185 -19.16 -0.77 -19.84
C LEU A 185 -18.55 -0.10 -18.60
N ALA A 186 -19.28 0.84 -17.98
CA ALA A 186 -18.82 1.56 -16.78
C ALA A 186 -18.60 0.62 -15.58
N GLU A 187 -19.51 -0.33 -15.35
CA GLU A 187 -19.40 -1.37 -14.32
C GLU A 187 -18.18 -2.26 -14.55
N SER A 188 -17.96 -2.69 -15.79
CA SER A 188 -16.77 -3.50 -16.13
C SER A 188 -15.46 -2.75 -15.89
N HIS A 189 -15.48 -1.41 -15.97
CA HIS A 189 -14.35 -0.53 -15.71
C HIS A 189 -14.26 -0.08 -14.23
N GLY A 190 -15.04 -0.69 -13.35
CA GLY A 190 -15.00 -0.46 -11.91
C GLY A 190 -15.69 0.81 -11.42
N THR A 191 -16.40 1.53 -12.30
CA THR A 191 -17.25 2.67 -11.93
C THR A 191 -18.53 2.13 -11.28
N TRP A 192 -18.51 2.07 -9.95
CA TRP A 192 -19.61 1.49 -9.16
C TRP A 192 -20.55 2.55 -8.54
N ASP A 193 -20.32 3.82 -8.84
CA ASP A 193 -21.17 4.91 -8.37
C ASP A 193 -22.09 5.40 -9.50
N PRO A 194 -23.39 5.01 -9.52
CA PRO A 194 -24.34 5.45 -10.53
C PRO A 194 -24.47 6.97 -10.62
N SER A 195 -24.17 7.71 -9.53
CA SER A 195 -24.21 9.18 -9.54
C SER A 195 -23.14 9.81 -10.42
N GLN A 196 -22.10 9.05 -10.80
CA GLN A 196 -21.01 9.51 -11.65
C GLN A 196 -21.17 9.07 -13.12
N LEU A 197 -22.20 8.31 -13.46
CA LEU A 197 -22.35 7.71 -14.79
C LEU A 197 -22.41 8.78 -15.90
N ASP A 198 -23.17 9.86 -15.70
CA ASP A 198 -23.28 10.95 -16.69
C ASP A 198 -21.94 11.65 -16.93
N ARG A 199 -21.17 11.86 -15.86
CA ARG A 199 -19.85 12.46 -15.94
C ARG A 199 -18.85 11.54 -16.64
N TRP A 200 -18.85 10.26 -16.26
CA TRP A 200 -18.03 9.25 -16.90
C TRP A 200 -18.36 9.11 -18.39
N ALA A 201 -19.63 9.20 -18.76
CA ALA A 201 -20.09 9.19 -20.14
C ALA A 201 -19.58 10.41 -20.94
N ALA A 202 -19.60 11.60 -20.34
CA ALA A 202 -19.05 12.81 -20.94
C ALA A 202 -17.52 12.68 -21.16
N ASP A 203 -16.81 12.17 -20.15
CA ASP A 203 -15.37 11.91 -20.24
C ASP A 203 -15.05 10.87 -21.33
N LEU A 204 -15.86 9.82 -21.46
CA LEU A 204 -15.74 8.77 -22.48
C LEU A 204 -15.88 9.35 -23.89
N VAL A 205 -16.88 10.20 -24.13
CA VAL A 205 -17.05 10.86 -25.43
C VAL A 205 -15.90 11.82 -25.71
N ALA A 206 -15.48 12.60 -24.71
CA ALA A 206 -14.43 13.60 -24.85
C ALA A 206 -13.06 12.97 -25.18
N VAL A 207 -12.67 11.91 -24.46
CA VAL A 207 -11.37 11.24 -24.65
C VAL A 207 -11.27 10.52 -25.99
N ASN A 208 -12.39 10.03 -26.55
CA ASN A 208 -12.41 9.32 -27.83
C ASN A 208 -12.51 10.23 -29.06
N ARG A 209 -12.64 11.55 -28.87
CA ARG A 209 -12.62 12.57 -29.94
C ARG A 209 -13.58 12.26 -31.09
N GLY A 210 -14.85 12.04 -30.76
CA GLY A 210 -15.89 11.66 -31.74
C GLY A 210 -15.82 10.20 -32.23
N GLY A 211 -14.82 9.44 -31.79
CA GLY A 211 -14.69 8.02 -32.05
C GLY A 211 -15.74 7.15 -31.35
N VAL A 212 -16.48 7.73 -30.40
CA VAL A 212 -17.57 7.09 -29.65
C VAL A 212 -18.79 8.01 -29.67
N ARG A 213 -19.98 7.42 -29.84
CA ARG A 213 -21.27 8.10 -29.76
C ARG A 213 -22.12 7.43 -28.68
N LEU A 214 -22.96 8.20 -28.00
CA LEU A 214 -23.95 7.67 -27.06
C LEU A 214 -25.34 7.81 -27.68
N GLN A 215 -26.08 6.70 -27.75
CA GLN A 215 -27.44 6.68 -28.29
C GLN A 215 -28.27 5.67 -27.51
N ASP A 216 -29.42 6.10 -26.98
CA ASP A 216 -30.37 5.24 -26.24
C ASP A 216 -29.69 4.42 -25.11
N GLY A 217 -28.71 5.02 -24.43
CA GLY A 217 -27.94 4.36 -23.36
C GLY A 217 -26.86 3.39 -23.84
N MET A 218 -26.64 3.29 -25.15
CA MET A 218 -25.62 2.45 -25.77
C MET A 218 -24.37 3.26 -26.15
N VAL A 219 -23.21 2.67 -25.92
CA VAL A 219 -21.91 3.12 -26.43
C VAL A 219 -21.73 2.55 -27.82
N ILE A 220 -21.73 3.41 -28.83
CA ILE A 220 -21.57 3.04 -30.24
C ILE A 220 -20.20 3.54 -30.72
N PRO A 221 -19.19 2.68 -30.82
CA PRO A 221 -17.88 3.09 -31.26
C PRO A 221 -17.83 3.13 -32.80
N SER A 222 -17.08 4.09 -33.35
CA SER A 222 -16.88 4.24 -34.81
C SER A 222 -15.85 3.25 -35.36
N ARG A 223 -14.98 2.73 -34.48
CA ARG A 223 -14.00 1.67 -34.68
C ARG A 223 -14.09 0.73 -33.49
N ARG A 224 -13.40 -0.41 -33.49
CA ARG A 224 -13.47 -1.34 -32.35
C ARG A 224 -12.74 -0.78 -31.14
N LEU A 225 -11.72 0.04 -31.36
CA LEU A 225 -10.91 0.59 -30.28
C LEU A 225 -11.60 1.77 -29.58
N VAL A 226 -11.74 1.64 -28.25
CA VAL A 226 -12.25 2.68 -27.35
C VAL A 226 -11.26 2.90 -26.21
N LEU A 227 -10.92 4.16 -25.96
CA LEU A 227 -10.15 4.58 -24.81
C LEU A 227 -11.12 4.88 -23.64
N LEU A 228 -10.99 4.16 -22.54
CA LEU A 228 -11.85 4.33 -21.37
C LEU A 228 -11.30 5.45 -20.47
N PRO A 229 -12.15 6.38 -20.00
CA PRO A 229 -11.74 7.37 -19.01
C PRO A 229 -11.59 6.70 -17.63
N TYR A 230 -10.92 7.37 -16.70
CA TYR A 230 -10.73 6.87 -15.33
C TYR A 230 -12.04 6.40 -14.68
N ALA A 231 -11.94 5.34 -13.88
CA ALA A 231 -13.02 4.93 -12.99
C ALA A 231 -13.28 6.00 -11.94
N TYR A 232 -14.51 6.07 -11.43
CA TYR A 232 -14.82 6.93 -10.29
C TYR A 232 -15.01 6.11 -9.02
N HIS A 233 -14.34 6.51 -7.95
CA HIS A 233 -14.48 5.93 -6.62
C HIS A 233 -14.67 7.06 -5.60
N GLN A 234 -15.78 7.01 -4.84
CA GLN A 234 -16.18 8.06 -3.88
C GLN A 234 -16.14 9.48 -4.49
N GLY A 235 -16.62 9.63 -5.73
CA GLY A 235 -16.64 10.91 -6.44
C GLY A 235 -15.31 11.38 -7.04
N HIS A 236 -14.23 10.59 -6.94
CA HIS A 236 -12.92 10.95 -7.46
C HIS A 236 -12.47 10.02 -8.59
N PRO A 237 -11.78 10.57 -9.63
CA PRO A 237 -11.15 9.75 -10.66
C PRO A 237 -9.99 8.92 -10.10
N VAL A 238 -9.95 7.64 -10.46
CA VAL A 238 -8.94 6.67 -10.04
C VAL A 238 -8.54 5.81 -11.24
N SER A 239 -7.25 5.49 -11.34
CA SER A 239 -6.76 4.49 -12.30
C SER A 239 -7.39 3.13 -12.03
N GLU A 240 -7.86 2.42 -13.05
CA GLU A 240 -8.45 1.10 -12.84
C GLU A 240 -7.42 0.13 -12.23
N ALA A 241 -6.14 0.22 -12.63
CA ALA A 241 -5.09 -0.63 -12.07
C ALA A 241 -4.98 -0.44 -10.55
N VAL A 242 -4.99 0.81 -10.09
CA VAL A 242 -4.97 1.15 -8.66
C VAL A 242 -6.23 0.65 -7.96
N LEU A 243 -7.41 0.85 -8.56
CA LEU A 243 -8.67 0.40 -7.97
C LEU A 243 -8.76 -1.13 -7.87
N LYS A 244 -8.33 -1.84 -8.93
CA LYS A 244 -8.29 -3.30 -8.98
C LYS A 244 -7.31 -3.86 -7.96
N GLU A 245 -6.14 -3.25 -7.85
CA GLU A 245 -5.17 -3.61 -6.82
C GLU A 245 -5.75 -3.39 -5.41
N ALA A 246 -6.32 -2.22 -5.14
CA ALA A 246 -6.94 -1.92 -3.84
C ALA A 246 -8.07 -2.91 -3.48
N ARG A 247 -8.87 -3.35 -4.46
CA ARG A 247 -9.91 -4.39 -4.27
C ARG A 247 -9.31 -5.78 -4.04
N SER A 248 -8.14 -6.07 -4.60
CA SER A 248 -7.47 -7.36 -4.42
C SER A 248 -6.78 -7.50 -3.06
N ARG A 249 -6.47 -6.38 -2.40
CA ARG A 249 -5.93 -6.35 -1.04
C ARG A 249 -7.10 -6.46 -0.05
N THR A 250 -7.51 -7.68 0.22
CA THR A 250 -8.57 -7.98 1.19
C THR A 250 -8.04 -7.97 2.62
N TYR A 251 -8.95 -7.81 3.57
CA TYR A 251 -8.67 -8.02 4.98
C TYR A 251 -7.88 -9.30 5.26
N GLU A 252 -8.33 -10.44 4.72
CA GLU A 252 -7.72 -11.75 4.99
C GLU A 252 -6.28 -11.82 4.49
N THR A 253 -6.00 -11.19 3.34
CA THR A 253 -4.63 -11.13 2.81
C THR A 253 -3.72 -10.30 3.71
N ILE A 254 -4.24 -9.22 4.32
CA ILE A 254 -3.49 -8.35 5.23
C ILE A 254 -3.30 -9.03 6.59
N GLU A 255 -4.32 -9.73 7.08
CA GLU A 255 -4.30 -10.50 8.32
C GLU A 255 -3.28 -11.65 8.22
N GLU A 256 -3.33 -12.45 7.16
CA GLU A 256 -2.37 -13.55 6.93
C GLU A 256 -0.92 -13.06 6.85
N ALA A 257 -0.70 -11.85 6.34
CA ALA A 257 0.62 -11.23 6.25
C ALA A 257 1.11 -10.59 7.57
N LEU A 258 0.24 -10.49 8.58
CA LEU A 258 0.47 -9.70 9.80
C LEU A 258 0.85 -8.27 9.43
N GLY A 259 0.00 -7.59 8.65
CA GLY A 259 0.27 -6.25 8.13
C GLY A 259 1.03 -6.25 6.80
N ILE A 260 0.89 -5.18 6.03
CA ILE A 260 1.60 -5.00 4.75
C ILE A 260 2.09 -3.56 4.63
N HIS A 261 3.39 -3.40 4.46
CA HIS A 261 4.00 -2.15 4.02
C HIS A 261 4.32 -2.18 2.51
N GLU A 262 3.75 -1.24 1.76
CA GLU A 262 3.98 -1.04 0.33
C GLU A 262 4.62 0.32 0.03
N TRP A 263 5.95 0.35 0.06
CA TRP A 263 6.71 1.60 -0.07
C TRP A 263 6.41 2.38 -1.35
N ARG A 264 6.25 1.70 -2.50
CA ARG A 264 6.01 2.37 -3.80
C ARG A 264 4.78 3.25 -3.77
N GLN A 265 3.77 2.82 -3.02
CA GLN A 265 2.54 3.57 -2.84
C GLN A 265 2.57 4.43 -1.57
N ARG A 266 3.59 4.27 -0.71
CA ARG A 266 3.68 4.94 0.60
C ARG A 266 2.53 4.53 1.51
N LEU A 267 2.23 3.23 1.55
CA LEU A 267 1.11 2.68 2.30
C LEU A 267 1.56 1.68 3.35
N VAL A 268 0.93 1.75 4.52
CA VAL A 268 0.87 0.69 5.52
C VAL A 268 -0.58 0.25 5.68
N MET A 269 -0.82 -1.03 5.53
CA MET A 269 -2.12 -1.68 5.69
C MET A 269 -2.11 -2.56 6.93
N LEU A 270 -3.11 -2.40 7.79
CA LEU A 270 -3.21 -3.13 9.05
C LEU A 270 -4.57 -3.80 9.15
N ALA A 271 -4.59 -5.09 9.51
CA ALA A 271 -5.82 -5.78 9.86
C ALA A 271 -6.29 -5.30 11.24
N ALA A 272 -7.56 -4.89 11.36
CA ALA A 272 -8.08 -4.29 12.58
C ALA A 272 -7.97 -5.20 13.82
N THR A 273 -8.01 -6.52 13.65
CA THR A 273 -7.90 -7.52 14.74
C THR A 273 -6.49 -7.63 15.31
N HIS A 274 -5.45 -7.34 14.52
CA HIS A 274 -4.04 -7.46 14.94
C HIS A 274 -3.49 -6.19 15.57
N VAL A 275 -4.22 -5.08 15.48
CA VAL A 275 -3.83 -3.80 16.09
C VAL A 275 -4.59 -3.49 17.37
N ALA A 276 -5.61 -4.27 17.74
CA ALA A 276 -6.23 -4.13 19.05
C ALA A 276 -5.18 -4.34 20.16
N ASP A 277 -5.33 -3.68 21.31
CA ASP A 277 -4.38 -3.81 22.42
C ASP A 277 -5.11 -4.21 23.71
N PRO A 278 -4.98 -5.47 24.17
CA PRO A 278 -4.27 -6.58 23.50
C PRO A 278 -5.06 -7.13 22.30
N ALA A 279 -4.35 -7.61 21.28
CA ALA A 279 -4.94 -8.34 20.17
C ALA A 279 -5.15 -9.81 20.56
N PRO A 280 -6.27 -10.44 20.18
CA PRO A 280 -6.54 -11.84 20.56
C PRO A 280 -5.47 -12.83 20.10
N GLU A 281 -4.86 -12.61 18.94
CA GLU A 281 -3.92 -13.55 18.32
C GLU A 281 -2.45 -13.20 18.54
N VAL A 282 -2.15 -11.91 18.66
CA VAL A 282 -0.77 -11.40 18.72
C VAL A 282 -0.44 -10.68 20.04
N GLY A 283 -1.38 -10.65 21.00
CA GLY A 283 -1.15 -10.08 22.34
C GLY A 283 -0.86 -8.58 22.28
N HIS A 284 0.17 -8.11 22.99
CA HIS A 284 0.64 -6.71 22.93
C HIS A 284 1.60 -6.42 21.79
N TYR A 285 1.60 -7.26 20.75
CA TYR A 285 2.39 -7.02 19.55
C TYR A 285 2.00 -5.69 18.90
N ARG A 286 2.96 -4.77 18.76
CA ARG A 286 2.71 -3.41 18.27
C ARG A 286 2.88 -3.34 16.77
N LEU A 287 2.00 -4.03 16.05
CA LEU A 287 2.11 -4.23 14.61
C LEU A 287 2.22 -2.91 13.83
N ALA A 288 1.51 -1.86 14.25
CA ALA A 288 1.60 -0.56 13.58
C ALA A 288 3.02 0.02 13.63
N LEU A 289 3.74 -0.17 14.74
CA LEU A 289 5.14 0.26 14.86
C LEU A 289 6.08 -0.56 13.96
N HIS A 290 5.83 -1.86 13.83
CA HIS A 290 6.60 -2.73 12.94
C HIS A 290 6.51 -2.26 11.48
N GLU A 291 5.28 -2.15 10.96
CA GLU A 291 5.06 -1.80 9.55
C GLU A 291 5.51 -0.35 9.25
N VAL A 292 5.30 0.57 10.20
CA VAL A 292 5.88 1.92 10.08
C VAL A 292 7.41 1.91 10.23
N GLY A 293 7.99 0.94 10.95
CA GLY A 293 9.42 0.70 11.00
C GLY A 293 10.03 0.44 9.62
N HIS A 294 9.33 -0.30 8.75
CA HIS A 294 9.73 -0.42 7.34
C HIS A 294 9.67 0.90 6.57
N ALA A 295 8.64 1.71 6.79
CA ALA A 295 8.55 3.03 6.18
C ALA A 295 9.67 3.97 6.66
N ILE A 296 10.02 3.90 7.95
CA ILE A 296 11.14 4.65 8.55
C ILE A 296 12.47 4.22 7.92
N ASP A 297 12.73 2.92 7.75
CA ASP A 297 13.94 2.39 7.09
C ASP A 297 14.13 3.02 5.71
N HIS A 298 13.06 3.05 4.90
CA HIS A 298 13.11 3.66 3.58
C HIS A 298 13.28 5.19 3.59
N ALA A 299 12.58 5.88 4.50
CA ALA A 299 12.71 7.33 4.62
C ALA A 299 14.14 7.72 5.05
N LEU A 300 14.72 7.00 6.00
CA LEU A 300 16.10 7.20 6.45
C LEU A 300 17.13 6.83 5.38
N GLU A 301 16.88 5.80 4.58
CA GLU A 301 17.74 5.45 3.44
C GLU A 301 17.81 6.61 2.44
N ARG A 302 16.73 7.38 2.27
CA ARG A 302 16.72 8.57 1.43
C ARG A 302 17.42 9.76 2.08
N GLU A 303 17.16 10.03 3.37
CA GLU A 303 17.70 11.20 4.07
C GLU A 303 19.19 11.07 4.42
N LEU A 304 19.62 9.88 4.86
CA LEU A 304 21.00 9.60 5.27
C LEU A 304 21.82 8.93 4.16
N GLY A 305 21.17 8.49 3.08
CA GLY A 305 21.80 7.84 1.95
C GLY A 305 22.38 6.46 2.31
N PRO A 306 23.44 6.04 1.61
CA PRO A 306 24.03 4.70 1.78
C PRO A 306 24.54 4.38 3.19
N SER A 307 24.76 5.38 4.04
CA SER A 307 25.27 5.17 5.40
C SER A 307 24.26 4.41 6.28
N HIS A 308 22.97 4.71 6.17
CA HIS A 308 21.92 4.01 6.91
C HIS A 308 21.88 2.53 6.54
N ARG A 309 21.69 2.23 5.25
CA ARG A 309 21.59 0.86 4.74
C ARG A 309 22.83 0.03 5.09
N SER A 310 24.02 0.60 4.89
CA SER A 310 25.29 -0.08 5.22
C SER A 310 25.41 -0.38 6.72
N THR A 311 24.94 0.54 7.58
CA THR A 311 24.98 0.35 9.04
C THR A 311 24.06 -0.80 9.46
N ILE A 312 22.81 -0.81 8.99
CA ILE A 312 21.85 -1.86 9.33
C ILE A 312 22.29 -3.20 8.75
N ASP A 313 22.82 -3.23 7.53
CA ASP A 313 23.35 -4.46 6.93
C ASP A 313 24.55 -5.00 7.72
N ALA A 314 25.44 -4.13 8.20
CA ALA A 314 26.56 -4.54 9.04
C ALA A 314 26.09 -5.20 10.35
N PHE A 315 25.13 -4.57 11.05
CA PHE A 315 24.54 -5.16 12.26
C PHE A 315 23.81 -6.48 11.97
N PHE A 316 23.09 -6.58 10.87
CA PHE A 316 22.40 -7.81 10.49
C PHE A 316 23.39 -8.95 10.20
N GLN A 317 24.46 -8.69 9.45
CA GLN A 317 25.46 -9.68 9.08
C GLN A 317 26.31 -10.14 10.26
N GLU A 318 26.67 -9.24 11.18
CA GLU A 318 27.37 -9.60 12.42
C GLU A 318 26.59 -10.65 13.19
N ASP A 319 25.28 -10.48 13.28
CA ASP A 319 24.46 -11.36 14.10
C ASP A 319 23.99 -12.61 13.39
N GLN A 320 23.87 -12.61 12.06
CA GLN A 320 23.82 -13.87 11.32
C GLN A 320 25.09 -14.70 11.53
N LYS A 321 26.25 -14.07 11.68
CA LYS A 321 27.49 -14.76 12.01
C LYS A 321 27.46 -15.32 13.44
N LEU A 322 27.01 -14.54 14.42
CA LEU A 322 26.87 -14.99 15.81
C LEU A 322 25.84 -16.12 15.96
N LEU A 323 24.72 -16.05 15.23
CA LEU A 323 23.71 -17.11 15.20
C LEU A 323 24.30 -18.42 14.70
N ARG A 324 25.10 -18.39 13.64
CA ARG A 324 25.85 -19.57 13.12
C ARG A 324 26.88 -20.10 14.12
N GLN A 325 27.30 -19.29 15.09
CA GLN A 325 28.19 -19.68 16.19
C GLN A 325 27.41 -20.13 17.45
N GLY A 326 26.09 -20.23 17.37
CA GLY A 326 25.22 -20.67 18.46
C GLY A 326 24.78 -19.54 19.41
N THR A 327 25.06 -18.28 19.09
CA THR A 327 24.63 -17.13 19.89
C THR A 327 23.50 -16.39 19.16
N ASN A 328 22.26 -16.57 19.62
CA ASN A 328 21.12 -15.82 19.08
C ASN A 328 21.00 -14.46 19.79
N ARG A 329 21.15 -13.37 19.04
CA ARG A 329 20.90 -12.01 19.52
C ARG A 329 19.68 -11.37 18.86
N PHE A 330 19.03 -12.03 17.90
CA PHE A 330 17.81 -11.52 17.28
C PHE A 330 16.67 -11.54 18.32
N LEU A 331 15.75 -10.59 18.19
CA LEU A 331 14.59 -10.50 19.10
C LEU A 331 13.50 -11.51 18.72
N THR A 332 13.39 -11.81 17.43
CA THR A 332 12.37 -12.71 16.86
C THR A 332 12.98 -13.55 15.74
N ASP A 333 12.27 -14.61 15.33
CA ASP A 333 12.65 -15.38 14.14
C ASP A 333 12.42 -14.59 12.85
N ARG A 334 11.38 -13.75 12.80
CA ARG A 334 11.10 -12.86 11.65
C ARG A 334 12.25 -11.86 11.40
N ALA A 335 12.88 -11.35 12.46
CA ALA A 335 14.06 -10.49 12.37
C ALA A 335 15.27 -11.15 11.67
N GLN A 336 15.30 -12.48 11.55
CA GLN A 336 16.40 -13.21 10.90
C GLN A 336 16.25 -13.28 9.36
N LEU A 337 15.04 -13.00 8.84
CA LEU A 337 14.72 -13.20 7.42
C LEU A 337 15.54 -12.28 6.51
N ASN A 338 15.59 -10.98 6.84
CA ASN A 338 16.39 -10.00 6.11
C ASN A 338 16.65 -8.74 6.94
N ALA A 339 17.55 -7.88 6.46
CA ALA A 339 17.97 -6.68 7.19
C ALA A 339 16.88 -5.59 7.32
N ARG A 340 15.80 -5.64 6.52
CA ARG A 340 14.66 -4.72 6.66
C ARG A 340 13.70 -5.16 7.78
N GLU A 341 13.39 -6.45 7.84
CA GLU A 341 12.65 -7.05 8.97
C GLU A 341 13.41 -6.85 10.28
N TYR A 342 14.73 -7.06 10.24
CA TYR A 342 15.60 -6.83 11.37
C TYR A 342 15.50 -5.40 11.94
N PHE A 343 15.44 -4.39 11.05
CA PHE A 343 15.27 -3.01 11.47
C PHE A 343 13.85 -2.73 11.98
N ALA A 344 12.82 -3.19 11.28
CA ALA A 344 11.42 -2.99 11.68
C ALA A 344 11.12 -3.57 13.06
N GLU A 345 11.58 -4.80 13.35
CA GLU A 345 11.47 -5.43 14.67
C GLU A 345 12.19 -4.62 15.75
N ALA A 346 13.35 -4.05 15.43
CA ALA A 346 14.08 -3.23 16.38
C ALA A 346 13.40 -1.88 16.64
N VAL A 347 12.76 -1.26 15.63
CA VAL A 347 11.94 -0.05 15.81
C VAL A 347 10.76 -0.36 16.73
N GLU A 348 10.06 -1.46 16.47
CA GLU A 348 8.96 -1.92 17.31
C GLU A 348 9.44 -2.13 18.75
N ALA A 349 10.46 -2.96 18.95
CA ALA A 349 11.02 -3.23 20.27
C ALA A 349 11.47 -1.96 21.00
N PHE A 350 12.11 -1.02 20.30
CA PHE A 350 12.60 0.23 20.89
C PHE A 350 11.49 1.03 21.59
N PHE A 351 10.26 0.95 21.06
CA PHE A 351 9.09 1.66 21.56
C PHE A 351 8.11 0.77 22.35
N THR A 352 8.44 -0.50 22.56
CA THR A 352 7.63 -1.46 23.33
C THR A 352 8.21 -1.62 24.75
N VAL A 353 7.32 -1.55 25.75
CA VAL A 353 7.64 -1.82 27.16
C VAL A 353 7.16 -3.23 27.48
N ALA A 354 7.99 -4.02 28.17
CA ALA A 354 7.59 -5.36 28.61
C ALA A 354 6.47 -5.28 29.65
N LEU A 355 5.40 -6.05 29.45
CA LEU A 355 4.30 -6.19 30.40
C LEU A 355 4.36 -7.53 31.14
N GLY A 356 5.21 -8.45 30.68
CA GLY A 356 5.49 -9.76 31.28
C GLY A 356 5.00 -10.92 30.41
N ASP A 357 5.56 -12.11 30.62
CA ASP A 357 5.37 -13.28 29.74
C ASP A 357 3.90 -13.67 29.49
N GLU A 358 3.01 -13.43 30.46
CA GLU A 358 1.56 -13.70 30.33
C GLU A 358 0.84 -12.77 29.37
N HIS A 359 1.40 -11.58 29.17
CA HIS A 359 0.86 -10.50 28.37
C HIS A 359 1.54 -10.49 26.98
N ASP A 360 2.83 -10.83 26.91
CA ASP A 360 3.67 -10.74 25.71
C ASP A 360 3.88 -12.11 25.01
N ALA A 361 2.90 -13.02 25.09
CA ALA A 361 3.05 -14.43 24.69
C ALA A 361 3.51 -14.68 23.24
N TYR A 362 3.19 -13.77 22.30
CA TYR A 362 3.56 -13.92 20.90
C TYR A 362 5.03 -13.58 20.61
N LYS A 363 5.56 -12.54 21.27
CA LYS A 363 6.93 -12.02 21.11
C LYS A 363 7.49 -11.50 22.44
N PRO A 364 7.73 -12.38 23.42
CA PRO A 364 8.03 -11.98 24.79
C PRO A 364 9.34 -11.21 24.93
N ASP A 365 10.25 -11.34 23.97
CA ASP A 365 11.55 -10.67 23.93
C ASP A 365 11.56 -9.40 23.06
N ASN A 366 10.46 -9.04 22.36
CA ASN A 366 10.47 -7.92 21.41
C ASN A 366 10.14 -6.58 22.09
N HIS A 367 10.96 -6.21 23.06
CA HIS A 367 10.79 -4.98 23.85
C HIS A 367 12.11 -4.26 24.09
N ARG A 368 12.01 -3.02 24.57
CA ARG A 368 13.12 -2.04 24.64
C ARG A 368 14.33 -2.57 25.40
N ARG A 369 14.08 -3.18 26.56
CA ARG A 369 15.11 -3.75 27.44
C ARG A 369 15.87 -4.90 26.77
N ALA A 370 15.17 -5.85 26.15
CA ALA A 370 15.81 -6.96 25.45
C ALA A 370 16.64 -6.47 24.25
N LEU A 371 16.15 -5.47 23.50
CA LEU A 371 16.93 -4.81 22.45
C LEU A 371 18.21 -4.17 23.00
N GLN A 372 18.12 -3.44 24.11
CA GLN A 372 19.28 -2.80 24.75
C GLN A 372 20.32 -3.82 25.23
N GLU A 373 19.88 -4.91 25.86
CA GLU A 373 20.75 -5.96 26.40
C GLU A 373 21.39 -6.81 25.29
N ARG A 374 20.60 -7.26 24.30
CA ARG A 374 21.07 -8.16 23.24
C ARG A 374 21.80 -7.43 22.12
N ARG A 375 21.43 -6.18 21.83
CA ARG A 375 21.90 -5.39 20.68
C ARG A 375 22.17 -3.91 21.03
N PRO A 376 23.10 -3.63 21.96
CA PRO A 376 23.35 -2.26 22.43
C PRO A 376 23.79 -1.30 21.31
N GLN A 377 24.48 -1.78 20.28
CA GLN A 377 24.89 -0.93 19.14
C GLN A 377 23.71 -0.51 18.26
N LEU A 378 22.78 -1.43 17.95
CA LEU A 378 21.56 -1.08 17.23
C LEU A 378 20.66 -0.18 18.07
N PHE A 379 20.56 -0.44 19.37
CA PHE A 379 19.84 0.42 20.30
C PHE A 379 20.37 1.85 20.27
N ALA A 380 21.69 2.04 20.43
CA ALA A 380 22.33 3.35 20.37
C ALA A 380 22.17 4.03 18.99
N TYR A 381 22.16 3.25 17.91
CA TYR A 381 21.86 3.75 16.57
C TYR A 381 20.43 4.31 16.48
N LEU A 382 19.43 3.58 16.99
CA LEU A 382 18.04 4.03 17.03
C LEU A 382 17.87 5.26 17.92
N GLU A 383 18.53 5.33 19.08
CA GLU A 383 18.52 6.53 19.93
C GLU A 383 19.01 7.76 19.16
N ARG A 384 20.10 7.63 18.40
CA ARG A 384 20.62 8.72 17.58
C ARG A 384 19.62 9.15 16.51
N VAL A 385 19.07 8.21 15.75
CA VAL A 385 18.09 8.49 14.68
C VAL A 385 16.81 9.15 15.23
N PHE A 386 16.35 8.68 16.38
CA PHE A 386 15.13 9.16 17.03
C PHE A 386 15.34 10.39 17.91
N THR A 387 16.56 10.91 18.00
CA THR A 387 16.85 12.20 18.64
C THR A 387 16.90 13.31 17.59
N PRO A 388 16.19 14.44 17.78
CA PRO A 388 16.25 15.56 16.85
C PRO A 388 17.69 16.03 16.61
N GLY A 389 18.11 16.10 15.34
CA GLY A 389 19.47 16.53 14.96
C GLY A 389 20.54 15.43 15.01
N GLY A 390 20.20 14.20 15.40
CA GLY A 390 21.09 13.05 15.23
C GLY A 390 21.20 12.67 13.75
N LYS A 391 22.30 13.07 13.10
CA LYS A 391 22.69 12.59 11.77
C LYS A 391 23.79 11.53 11.87
#